data_AF-A0A971WBM1-F1
#
_entry.id   AF-A0A971WBM1-F1
#
_cell.length_a   1.000
_cell.length_b   1.000
_cell.length_c   1.000
_cell.angle_alpha   90.00
_cell.angle_beta   90.00
_cell.angle_gamma   90.00
#
_symmetry.space_group_name_H-M   'P 1'
#
loop_
_entity.id
_entity.type
_entity.pdbx_description
1 polymer ?
#
loop_
_entity_poly.entity_id
_entity_poly.type
_entity_poly.pdbx_seq_one_letter_code
_entity_poly.pdbx_strand_id
1 'polypeptide(L)'
;MKSDSGYPVVDNKIMILFIAVLILNTVMVGFNFNFIYSRYSDSKKEVVYKQSIAENLLNYSRKLAQDLEVQDRPSVREALAGFNYEIALAQDSDELSRVIFNSGRQLQETILREWDALFREKIINLINQDENLKKSTEKIQLTLRVSSSEGAVCEPELLHEDTLAEVNNLYAEGGMTQEQVFRIEVEEGRSRMLVPYNPLDYIQALTEELDALRVSLHEARVASGFAEMSGPGVLIKLYDAQNGFETSDIIHDSDVRDIVNELFAAGAKGVAVGGQRLIATSPIRCVGPVIRVNQKEISANPIIIEAVGEPEVLSSGLDIIRFSLEFHRNFRIELEEKGNIVLPPYRS
;
A
#
# COMPACT_ATOMS: atom_id res chain seq x y z
N MET A 1 -60.72 -24.59 63.48
CA MET A 1 -59.44 -24.07 64.03
C MET A 1 -58.35 -25.01 63.54
N LYS A 2 -57.30 -24.63 62.80
CA LYS A 2 -56.64 -23.34 62.55
C LYS A 2 -56.17 -23.26 61.08
N SER A 3 -56.15 -22.03 60.57
CA SER A 3 -55.44 -21.59 59.37
C SER A 3 -53.94 -21.58 59.64
N ASP A 4 -53.12 -22.05 58.70
CA ASP A 4 -51.70 -21.73 58.66
C ASP A 4 -51.29 -21.50 57.19
N SER A 5 -51.05 -20.23 56.83
CA SER A 5 -50.56 -19.82 55.52
C SER A 5 -49.14 -19.31 55.69
N GLY A 6 -48.17 -20.18 55.46
CA GLY A 6 -46.74 -19.83 55.48
C GLY A 6 -46.31 -19.25 54.14
N TYR A 7 -46.23 -17.93 54.03
CA TYR A 7 -45.45 -17.28 52.97
C TYR A 7 -43.97 -17.28 53.37
N PRO A 8 -43.03 -17.63 52.47
CA PRO A 8 -41.61 -17.54 52.78
C PRO A 8 -41.20 -16.07 52.87
N VAL A 9 -40.73 -15.66 54.05
CA VAL A 9 -40.12 -14.35 54.27
C VAL A 9 -38.75 -14.37 53.58
N VAL A 10 -38.63 -13.70 52.43
CA VAL A 10 -37.35 -13.50 51.75
C VAL A 10 -36.46 -12.64 52.65
N ASP A 11 -35.24 -13.11 52.95
CA ASP A 11 -34.27 -12.38 53.79
C ASP A 11 -33.95 -11.01 53.15
N ASN A 12 -34.14 -9.93 53.91
CA ASN A 12 -33.90 -8.55 53.47
C ASN A 12 -32.49 -8.36 52.87
N LYS A 13 -31.49 -9.13 53.33
CA LYS A 13 -30.13 -9.07 52.78
C LYS A 13 -30.06 -9.58 51.33
N ILE A 14 -30.82 -10.62 51.00
CA ILE A 14 -30.87 -11.19 49.64
C ILE A 14 -31.60 -10.21 48.70
N MET A 15 -32.66 -9.57 49.18
CA MET A 15 -33.38 -8.53 48.44
C MET A 15 -32.49 -7.32 48.15
N ILE A 16 -31.71 -6.85 49.14
CA ILE A 16 -30.77 -5.73 48.96
C ILE A 16 -29.67 -6.11 47.96
N LEU A 17 -29.13 -7.33 48.01
CA LEU A 17 -28.14 -7.82 47.06
C LEU A 17 -28.70 -7.83 45.63
N PHE A 18 -29.94 -8.29 45.46
CA PHE A 18 -30.58 -8.36 44.15
C PHE A 18 -30.82 -6.96 43.54
N ILE A 19 -31.26 -6.01 44.38
CA ILE A 19 -31.42 -4.61 43.98
C ILE A 19 -30.05 -3.99 43.63
N ALA A 20 -29.01 -4.26 44.43
CA ALA A 20 -27.66 -3.78 44.15
C ALA A 20 -27.12 -4.31 42.81
N VAL A 21 -27.36 -5.59 42.48
CA VAL A 21 -26.98 -6.20 41.21
C VAL A 21 -27.75 -5.57 40.04
N LEU A 22 -29.05 -5.31 40.19
CA LEU A 22 -29.86 -4.64 39.16
C LEU A 22 -29.39 -3.20 38.90
N ILE A 23 -29.06 -2.46 39.96
CA ILE A 23 -28.50 -1.10 39.84
C ILE A 23 -27.14 -1.15 39.16
N LEU A 24 -26.26 -2.06 39.58
CA LEU A 24 -24.93 -2.25 38.98
C LEU A 24 -25.02 -2.58 37.49
N ASN A 25 -25.95 -3.46 37.11
CA ASN A 25 -26.17 -3.85 35.71
C ASN A 25 -26.71 -2.67 34.89
N THR A 26 -27.65 -1.89 35.44
CA THR A 26 -28.19 -0.68 34.79
C THR A 26 -27.10 0.38 34.59
N VAL A 27 -26.24 0.57 35.58
CA VAL A 27 -25.11 1.51 35.51
C VAL A 27 -24.06 1.04 34.49
N MET A 28 -23.72 -0.25 34.48
CA MET A 28 -22.83 -0.86 33.46
C MET A 28 -23.35 -0.66 32.04
N VAL A 29 -24.65 -0.86 31.82
CA VAL A 29 -25.30 -0.62 30.52
C VAL A 29 -25.25 0.87 30.16
N GLY A 30 -25.53 1.77 31.10
CA GLY A 30 -25.46 3.22 30.88
C GLY A 30 -24.05 3.71 30.53
N PHE A 31 -23.01 3.21 31.21
CA PHE A 31 -21.61 3.53 30.91
C PHE A 31 -21.19 3.02 29.53
N ASN A 32 -21.55 1.79 29.16
CA ASN A 32 -21.29 1.25 27.82
C ASN A 32 -22.01 2.05 26.74
N PHE A 33 -23.27 2.41 26.97
CA PHE A 33 -24.05 3.19 26.00
C PHE A 33 -23.46 4.59 25.78
N ASN A 34 -23.02 5.26 26.85
CA ASN A 34 -22.37 6.57 26.75
C ASN A 34 -21.02 6.50 26.03
N PHE A 35 -20.23 5.46 26.29
CA PHE A 35 -18.94 5.24 25.62
C PHE A 35 -19.10 4.97 24.11
N ILE A 36 -20.10 4.16 23.72
CA ILE A 36 -20.42 3.90 22.31
C ILE A 36 -20.95 5.18 21.65
N TYR A 37 -21.83 5.91 22.33
CA TYR A 37 -22.42 7.15 21.80
C TYR A 37 -21.38 8.25 21.59
N SER A 38 -20.40 8.41 22.50
CA SER A 38 -19.34 9.42 22.33
C SER A 38 -18.42 9.08 21.15
N ARG A 39 -17.97 7.82 21.00
CA ARG A 39 -17.16 7.38 19.85
C ARG A 39 -17.90 7.52 18.52
N TYR A 40 -19.19 7.19 18.49
CA TYR A 40 -20.00 7.32 17.29
C TYR A 40 -20.19 8.80 16.89
N SER A 41 -20.37 9.68 17.86
CA SER A 41 -20.48 11.13 17.64
C SER A 41 -19.19 11.74 17.08
N ASP A 42 -18.02 11.35 17.59
CA ASP A 42 -16.72 11.88 17.12
C ASP A 42 -16.33 11.34 15.73
N SER A 43 -16.59 10.06 15.46
CA SER A 43 -16.43 9.48 14.12
C SER A 43 -17.30 10.19 13.07
N LYS A 44 -18.55 10.52 13.41
CA LYS A 44 -19.45 11.27 12.51
C LYS A 44 -18.94 12.70 12.21
N LYS A 45 -18.34 13.39 13.19
CA LYS A 45 -17.74 14.71 12.97
C LYS A 45 -16.54 14.66 12.03
N GLU A 46 -15.71 13.63 12.17
CA GLU A 46 -14.52 13.45 11.32
C GLU A 46 -14.90 13.16 9.86
N VAL A 47 -15.90 12.29 9.64
CA VAL A 47 -16.46 12.02 8.31
C VAL A 47 -17.01 13.29 7.68
N VAL A 48 -17.81 14.09 8.40
CA VAL A 48 -18.36 15.36 7.90
C VAL A 48 -17.26 16.35 7.52
N TYR A 49 -16.19 16.45 8.31
CA TYR A 49 -15.06 17.32 7.99
C TYR A 49 -14.34 16.87 6.71
N LYS A 50 -13.99 15.58 6.59
CA LYS A 50 -13.35 15.06 5.37
C LYS A 50 -14.26 15.13 4.15
N GLN A 51 -15.58 15.03 4.32
CA GLN A 51 -16.55 15.16 3.24
C GLN A 51 -16.54 16.58 2.68
N SER A 52 -16.46 17.58 3.56
CA SER A 52 -16.29 18.97 3.14
C SER A 52 -14.98 19.19 2.37
N ILE A 53 -13.87 18.51 2.74
CA ILE A 53 -12.61 18.58 2.00
C ILE A 53 -12.78 17.98 0.60
N ALA A 54 -13.40 16.81 0.50
CA ALA A 54 -13.62 16.14 -0.78
C ALA A 54 -14.51 16.99 -1.71
N GLU A 55 -15.58 17.58 -1.18
CA GLU A 55 -16.45 18.51 -1.90
C GLU A 55 -15.71 19.78 -2.34
N ASN A 56 -14.87 20.36 -1.48
CA ASN A 56 -14.03 21.50 -1.84
C ASN A 56 -13.05 21.16 -2.96
N LEU A 57 -12.42 19.98 -2.91
CA LEU A 57 -11.52 19.51 -3.95
C LEU A 57 -12.26 19.29 -5.27
N LEU A 58 -13.47 18.72 -5.24
CA LEU A 58 -14.31 18.56 -6.41
C LEU A 58 -14.69 19.92 -7.01
N ASN A 59 -15.10 20.89 -6.20
CA ASN A 59 -15.45 22.23 -6.66
C ASN A 59 -14.24 22.97 -7.23
N TYR A 60 -13.08 22.87 -6.58
CA TYR A 60 -11.82 23.38 -7.11
C TYR A 60 -11.50 22.75 -8.46
N SER A 61 -11.62 21.42 -8.59
CA SER A 61 -11.31 20.70 -9.83
C SER A 61 -12.29 21.05 -10.96
N ARG A 62 -13.58 21.26 -10.66
CA ARG A 62 -14.56 21.78 -11.63
C ARG A 62 -14.16 23.17 -12.13
N LYS A 63 -13.78 24.05 -11.21
CA LYS A 63 -13.34 25.40 -11.55
C LYS A 63 -12.07 25.36 -12.40
N LEU A 64 -11.08 24.56 -12.00
CA LEU A 64 -9.86 24.34 -12.78
C LEU A 64 -10.18 23.86 -14.19
N ALA A 65 -11.05 22.86 -14.34
CA ALA A 65 -11.46 22.36 -15.65
C ALA A 65 -12.13 23.43 -16.50
N GLN A 66 -12.90 24.34 -15.88
CA GLN A 66 -13.54 25.46 -16.56
C GLN A 66 -12.55 26.54 -16.97
N ASP A 67 -11.64 26.92 -16.07
CA ASP A 67 -10.60 27.91 -16.31
C ASP A 67 -9.64 27.43 -17.43
N LEU A 68 -9.43 26.11 -17.53
CA LEU A 68 -8.65 25.46 -18.59
C LEU A 68 -9.47 25.10 -19.84
N GLU A 69 -10.76 25.44 -19.92
CA GLU A 69 -11.66 25.16 -21.06
C GLU A 69 -11.77 23.67 -21.45
N VAL A 70 -11.58 22.75 -20.50
CA VAL A 70 -11.66 21.30 -20.73
C VAL A 70 -12.82 20.61 -20.04
N GLN A 71 -13.70 21.37 -19.38
CA GLN A 71 -14.86 20.86 -18.67
C GLN A 71 -15.81 20.03 -19.56
N ASP A 72 -15.84 20.30 -20.87
CA ASP A 72 -16.72 19.63 -21.82
C ASP A 72 -16.08 18.37 -22.45
N ARG A 73 -14.78 18.13 -22.23
CA ARG A 73 -14.09 16.94 -22.74
C ARG A 73 -14.68 15.68 -22.09
N PRO A 74 -15.00 14.62 -22.85
CA PRO A 74 -15.64 13.42 -22.32
C PRO A 74 -14.92 12.81 -21.12
N SER A 75 -13.59 12.70 -21.18
CA SER A 75 -12.76 12.13 -20.11
C SER A 75 -12.77 12.98 -18.84
N VAL A 76 -12.79 14.31 -18.94
CA VAL A 76 -12.93 15.22 -17.78
C VAL A 76 -14.32 15.11 -17.16
N ARG A 77 -15.37 15.07 -18.00
CA ARG A 77 -16.75 14.89 -17.52
C ARG A 77 -16.93 13.58 -16.78
N GLU A 78 -16.36 12.50 -17.31
CA GLU A 78 -16.36 11.17 -16.70
C GLU A 78 -15.60 11.18 -15.37
N ALA A 79 -14.39 11.73 -15.33
CA ALA A 79 -13.60 11.82 -14.11
C ALA A 79 -14.29 12.65 -13.01
N LEU A 80 -14.89 13.79 -13.37
CA LEU A 80 -15.65 14.63 -12.44
C LEU A 80 -16.89 13.90 -11.89
N ALA A 81 -17.60 13.17 -12.75
CA ALA A 81 -18.76 12.39 -12.34
C ALA A 81 -18.36 11.20 -11.45
N GLY A 82 -17.29 10.49 -11.80
CA GLY A 82 -16.74 9.37 -11.03
C GLY A 82 -16.29 9.81 -9.65
N PHE A 83 -15.50 10.88 -9.56
CA PHE A 83 -15.06 11.41 -8.26
C PHE A 83 -16.24 11.84 -7.39
N ASN A 84 -17.22 12.55 -7.96
CA ASN A 84 -18.43 12.92 -7.23
C ASN A 84 -19.24 11.70 -6.75
N TYR A 85 -19.30 10.65 -7.56
CA TYR A 85 -19.98 9.40 -7.19
C TYR A 85 -19.27 8.67 -6.05
N GLU A 86 -17.94 8.56 -6.10
CA GLU A 86 -17.14 7.91 -5.06
C GLU A 86 -17.19 8.64 -3.72
N ILE A 87 -17.19 9.98 -3.74
CA ILE A 87 -17.42 10.79 -2.53
C ILE A 87 -18.78 10.46 -1.91
N ALA A 88 -19.82 10.30 -2.75
CA ALA A 88 -21.17 9.98 -2.29
C ALA A 88 -21.31 8.53 -1.77
N LEU A 89 -20.46 7.61 -2.24
CA LEU A 89 -20.49 6.20 -1.84
C LEU A 89 -19.72 5.92 -0.54
N ALA A 90 -18.68 6.72 -0.26
CA ALA A 90 -17.82 6.54 0.92
C ALA A 90 -18.63 6.60 2.23
N GLN A 91 -18.52 5.56 3.05
CA GLN A 91 -19.32 5.40 4.28
C GLN A 91 -18.57 5.83 5.53
N ASP A 92 -17.24 5.87 5.48
CA ASP A 92 -16.38 6.19 6.60
C ASP A 92 -15.19 7.10 6.25
N SER A 93 -14.43 7.45 7.30
CA SER A 93 -13.32 8.39 7.24
C SER A 93 -12.13 7.87 6.43
N ASP A 94 -11.92 6.55 6.39
CA ASP A 94 -10.78 5.91 5.74
C ASP A 94 -11.04 5.74 4.24
N GLU A 95 -12.24 5.30 3.87
CA GLU A 95 -12.70 5.25 2.48
C GLU A 95 -12.61 6.64 1.84
N LEU A 96 -13.11 7.66 2.54
CA LEU A 96 -13.10 9.02 2.05
C LEU A 96 -11.68 9.59 1.89
N SER A 97 -10.76 9.23 2.77
CA SER A 97 -9.33 9.55 2.59
C SER A 97 -8.77 8.91 1.32
N ARG A 98 -9.08 7.63 1.04
CA ARG A 98 -8.64 6.97 -0.20
C ARG A 98 -9.19 7.66 -1.44
N VAL A 99 -10.47 8.02 -1.44
CA VAL A 99 -11.12 8.74 -2.54
C VAL A 99 -10.45 10.09 -2.77
N ILE A 100 -10.20 10.88 -1.72
CA ILE A 100 -9.53 12.19 -1.84
C ILE A 100 -8.13 12.03 -2.46
N PHE A 101 -7.32 11.08 -1.98
CA PHE A 101 -5.93 10.96 -2.43
C PHE A 101 -5.79 10.32 -3.82
N ASN A 102 -6.53 9.24 -4.09
CA ASN A 102 -6.38 8.50 -5.33
C ASN A 102 -7.22 9.12 -6.44
N SER A 103 -8.52 9.18 -6.23
CA SER A 103 -9.49 9.64 -7.23
C SER A 103 -9.39 11.14 -7.45
N GLY A 104 -9.12 11.91 -6.39
CA GLY A 104 -8.85 13.35 -6.50
C GLY A 104 -7.58 13.64 -7.32
N ARG A 105 -6.51 12.86 -7.15
CA ARG A 105 -5.29 12.98 -7.96
C ARG A 105 -5.55 12.60 -9.41
N GLN A 106 -6.20 11.46 -9.66
CA GLN A 106 -6.53 11.00 -11.01
C GLN A 106 -7.42 11.99 -11.76
N LEU A 107 -8.35 12.64 -11.06
CA LEU A 107 -9.17 13.72 -11.62
C LEU A 107 -8.29 14.90 -12.08
N GLN A 108 -7.38 15.37 -11.23
CA GLN A 108 -6.48 16.46 -11.60
C GLN A 108 -5.57 16.08 -12.77
N GLU A 109 -4.99 14.88 -12.77
CA GLU A 109 -4.18 14.36 -13.88
C GLU A 109 -4.98 14.32 -15.19
N THR A 110 -6.25 13.88 -15.13
CA THR A 110 -7.12 13.84 -16.30
C THR A 110 -7.41 15.25 -16.84
N ILE A 111 -7.70 16.21 -15.96
CA ILE A 111 -7.94 17.61 -16.35
C ILE A 111 -6.70 18.20 -17.03
N LEU A 112 -5.52 18.03 -16.42
CA LEU A 112 -4.28 18.57 -16.97
C LEU A 112 -3.91 17.90 -18.30
N ARG A 113 -4.12 16.58 -18.43
CA ARG A 113 -3.87 15.85 -19.67
C ARG A 113 -4.79 16.29 -20.80
N GLU A 114 -6.09 16.45 -20.54
CA GLU A 114 -7.03 16.94 -21.56
C GLU A 114 -6.74 18.38 -21.94
N TRP A 115 -6.32 19.21 -20.98
CA TRP A 115 -5.91 20.59 -21.25
C TRP A 115 -4.69 20.62 -22.17
N ASP A 116 -3.68 19.81 -21.88
CA ASP A 116 -2.49 19.73 -22.71
C ASP A 116 -2.81 19.23 -24.13
N ALA A 117 -3.73 18.26 -24.26
CA ALA A 117 -4.24 17.84 -25.57
C ALA A 117 -4.94 18.98 -26.32
N LEU A 118 -5.81 19.75 -25.65
CA LEU A 118 -6.46 20.93 -26.22
C LEU A 118 -5.44 22.01 -26.60
N PHE A 119 -4.45 22.26 -25.75
CA PHE A 119 -3.40 23.24 -25.98
C PHE A 119 -2.58 22.89 -27.22
N ARG A 120 -2.16 21.63 -27.36
CA ARG A 120 -1.49 21.13 -28.58
C ARG A 120 -2.35 21.29 -29.83
N GLU A 121 -3.64 21.00 -29.74
CA GLU A 121 -4.60 21.18 -30.84
C GLU A 121 -4.64 22.66 -31.27
N LYS A 122 -4.72 23.59 -30.30
CA LYS A 122 -4.69 25.04 -30.55
C LYS A 122 -3.36 25.46 -31.22
N ILE A 123 -2.20 25.01 -30.71
CA ILE A 123 -0.89 25.31 -31.31
C ILE A 123 -0.81 24.83 -32.76
N ILE A 124 -1.22 23.59 -33.04
CA ILE A 124 -1.18 23.05 -34.40
C ILE A 124 -2.10 23.84 -35.33
N ASN A 125 -3.28 24.25 -34.87
CA ASN A 125 -4.18 25.10 -35.64
C ASN A 125 -3.58 26.47 -35.95
N LEU A 126 -2.90 27.11 -34.98
CA LEU A 126 -2.20 28.37 -35.19
C LEU A 126 -1.09 28.23 -36.23
N ILE A 127 -0.26 27.20 -36.10
CA ILE A 127 0.85 26.93 -37.03
C ILE A 127 0.34 26.61 -38.44
N ASN A 128 -0.77 25.88 -38.57
CA ASN A 128 -1.41 25.65 -39.87
C ASN A 128 -1.96 26.93 -40.52
N GLN A 129 -2.29 27.94 -39.72
CA GLN A 129 -2.81 29.21 -40.20
C GLN A 129 -1.71 30.23 -40.56
N ASP A 130 -0.47 29.97 -40.14
CA ASP A 130 0.70 30.81 -40.39
C ASP A 130 0.97 31.05 -41.89
N GLU A 131 1.19 32.31 -42.26
CA GLU A 131 1.38 32.73 -43.65
C GLU A 131 2.73 32.30 -44.26
N ASN A 132 3.77 32.13 -43.44
CA ASN A 132 5.09 31.71 -43.89
C ASN A 132 5.09 30.22 -44.21
N LEU A 133 4.36 29.42 -43.44
CA LEU A 133 4.27 27.97 -43.63
C LEU A 133 3.30 27.55 -44.73
N LYS A 134 2.24 28.33 -45.01
CA LYS A 134 1.30 28.07 -46.12
C LYS A 134 1.94 28.09 -47.52
N LYS A 135 3.09 28.78 -47.66
CA LYS A 135 3.79 28.94 -48.95
C LYS A 135 4.82 27.84 -49.19
N SER A 136 5.17 27.06 -48.17
CA SER A 136 6.18 26.01 -48.30
C SER A 136 5.58 24.70 -48.78
N THR A 137 6.17 24.13 -49.83
CA THR A 137 5.86 22.79 -50.35
C THR A 137 6.84 21.73 -49.85
N GLU A 138 7.88 22.13 -49.12
CA GLU A 138 8.89 21.23 -48.57
C GLU A 138 8.55 20.79 -47.15
N LYS A 139 9.04 19.61 -46.80
CA LYS A 139 8.93 19.04 -45.47
C LYS A 139 9.84 19.78 -44.49
N ILE A 140 9.25 20.50 -43.55
CA ILE A 140 9.95 21.34 -42.58
C ILE A 140 9.79 20.74 -41.18
N GLN A 141 10.87 20.69 -40.42
CA GLN A 141 10.83 20.39 -38.99
C GLN A 141 11.22 21.63 -38.19
N LEU A 142 10.38 21.98 -37.22
CA LEU A 142 10.59 23.11 -36.32
C LEU A 142 10.40 22.69 -34.87
N THR A 143 11.09 23.40 -33.98
CA THR A 143 11.02 23.22 -32.52
C THR A 143 10.53 24.51 -31.90
N LEU A 144 9.33 24.46 -31.32
CA LEU A 144 8.71 25.58 -30.63
C LEU A 144 8.91 25.41 -29.12
N ARG A 145 9.68 26.31 -28.51
CA ARG A 145 9.89 26.38 -27.06
C ARG A 145 9.03 27.51 -26.49
N VAL A 146 8.27 27.25 -25.44
CA VAL A 146 7.38 28.25 -24.81
C VAL A 146 7.67 28.28 -23.32
N SER A 147 8.04 29.45 -22.80
CA SER A 147 8.31 29.65 -21.37
C SER A 147 7.74 30.98 -20.89
N SER A 148 7.50 31.10 -19.57
CA SER A 148 7.04 32.36 -18.97
C SER A 148 8.12 33.46 -18.96
N SER A 149 9.40 33.09 -19.05
CA SER A 149 10.53 34.04 -19.00
C SER A 149 10.98 34.53 -20.37
N GLU A 150 11.00 33.67 -21.38
CA GLU A 150 11.52 33.97 -22.73
C GLU A 150 10.41 34.03 -23.79
N GLY A 151 9.16 33.69 -23.45
CA GLY A 151 8.04 33.66 -24.39
C GLY A 151 8.10 32.44 -25.32
N ALA A 152 7.42 32.54 -26.46
CA ALA A 152 7.44 31.51 -27.49
C ALA A 152 8.58 31.77 -28.50
N VAL A 153 9.48 30.81 -28.65
CA VAL A 153 10.64 30.85 -29.55
C VAL A 153 10.61 29.66 -30.48
N CYS A 154 10.86 29.87 -31.78
CA CYS A 154 10.85 28.81 -32.79
C CYS A 154 12.23 28.64 -33.42
N GLU A 155 12.70 27.39 -33.48
CA GLU A 155 13.95 27.00 -34.14
C GLU A 155 13.68 25.98 -35.27
N PRO A 156 14.03 26.27 -36.53
CA PRO A 156 14.53 27.56 -37.05
C PRO A 156 13.42 28.64 -37.08
N GLU A 157 13.82 29.92 -37.12
CA GLU A 157 12.91 31.10 -37.11
C GLU A 157 12.04 31.17 -38.38
N LEU A 158 11.01 30.33 -38.44
CA LEU A 158 10.12 30.18 -39.60
C LEU A 158 8.70 30.69 -39.33
N LEU A 159 8.30 30.78 -38.07
CA LEU A 159 6.97 31.25 -37.66
C LEU A 159 6.90 32.78 -37.67
N HIS A 160 5.74 33.31 -38.04
CA HIS A 160 5.46 34.74 -37.98
C HIS A 160 5.42 35.24 -36.52
N GLU A 161 5.82 36.49 -36.29
CA GLU A 161 5.84 37.09 -34.94
C GLU A 161 4.44 37.08 -34.29
N ASP A 162 3.38 37.31 -35.07
CA ASP A 162 1.99 37.25 -34.60
C ASP A 162 1.63 35.87 -34.06
N THR A 163 2.06 34.80 -34.74
CA THR A 163 1.79 33.41 -34.32
C THR A 163 2.54 33.09 -33.02
N LEU A 164 3.78 33.57 -32.86
CA LEU A 164 4.53 33.42 -31.61
C LEU A 164 3.87 34.18 -30.45
N ALA A 165 3.37 35.39 -30.70
CA ALA A 165 2.65 36.17 -29.71
C ALA A 165 1.36 35.48 -29.26
N GLU A 166 0.62 34.89 -30.20
CA GLU A 166 -0.63 34.17 -29.92
C GLU A 166 -0.40 32.86 -29.15
N VAL A 167 0.66 32.11 -29.48
CA VAL A 167 1.10 30.95 -28.70
C VAL A 167 1.46 31.35 -27.27
N ASN A 168 2.17 32.47 -27.10
CA ASN A 168 2.57 32.97 -25.78
C ASN A 168 1.36 33.37 -24.93
N ASN A 169 0.35 34.00 -25.53
CA ASN A 169 -0.91 34.34 -24.86
C ASN A 169 -1.65 33.09 -24.39
N LEU A 170 -1.80 32.08 -25.26
CA LEU A 170 -2.45 30.82 -24.89
C LEU A 170 -1.72 30.10 -23.76
N TYR A 171 -0.39 30.17 -23.73
CA TYR A 171 0.42 29.57 -22.67
C TYR A 171 0.26 30.32 -21.34
N ALA A 172 0.22 31.66 -21.39
CA ALA A 172 0.03 32.51 -20.21
C ALA A 172 -1.38 32.35 -19.58
N GLU A 173 -2.42 32.21 -20.41
CA GLU A 173 -3.79 31.94 -19.96
C GLU A 173 -3.90 30.61 -19.21
N GLY A 174 -3.10 29.61 -19.59
CA GLY A 174 -3.02 28.32 -18.90
C GLY A 174 -2.38 28.35 -17.51
N GLY A 175 -1.84 29.49 -17.05
CA GLY A 175 -1.28 29.66 -15.71
C GLY A 175 0.00 28.85 -15.45
N MET A 176 0.70 28.42 -16.49
CA MET A 176 1.86 27.54 -16.39
C MET A 176 3.17 28.30 -16.12
N THR A 177 4.05 27.67 -15.35
CA THR A 177 5.40 28.20 -15.03
C THR A 177 6.53 27.39 -15.65
N GLN A 178 6.24 26.23 -16.26
CA GLN A 178 7.24 25.29 -16.77
C GLN A 178 7.41 25.37 -18.28
N GLU A 179 8.65 25.52 -18.74
CA GLU A 179 8.98 25.52 -20.16
C GLU A 179 8.44 24.28 -20.89
N GLN A 180 7.79 24.50 -22.04
CA GLN A 180 7.27 23.46 -22.92
C GLN A 180 8.00 23.47 -24.26
N VAL A 181 8.27 22.29 -24.80
CA VAL A 181 8.97 22.12 -26.09
C VAL A 181 8.13 21.25 -27.02
N PHE A 182 7.80 21.79 -28.20
CA PHE A 182 7.02 21.11 -29.22
C PHE A 182 7.86 20.91 -30.46
N ARG A 183 8.05 19.66 -30.88
CA ARG A 183 8.67 19.34 -32.17
C ARG A 183 7.57 19.11 -33.19
N ILE A 184 7.58 19.88 -34.27
CA ILE A 184 6.47 19.96 -35.21
C ILE A 184 7.03 19.76 -36.60
N GLU A 185 6.37 18.89 -37.35
CA GLU A 185 6.66 18.61 -38.74
C GLU A 185 5.54 19.20 -39.58
N VAL A 186 5.90 20.01 -40.56
CA VAL A 186 4.97 20.69 -41.47
C VAL A 186 5.22 20.18 -42.88
N GLU A 187 4.18 19.66 -43.52
CA GLU A 187 4.22 19.14 -44.89
C GLU A 187 2.93 19.56 -45.61
N GLU A 188 3.06 20.20 -46.78
CA GLU A 188 1.92 20.71 -47.59
C GLU A 188 0.91 21.58 -46.80
N GLY A 189 1.40 22.44 -45.89
CA GLY A 189 0.55 23.29 -45.05
C GLY A 189 -0.23 22.54 -43.97
N ARG A 190 0.07 21.25 -43.74
CA ARG A 190 -0.42 20.47 -42.61
C ARG A 190 0.70 20.21 -41.62
N SER A 191 0.50 20.67 -40.40
CA SER A 191 1.39 20.45 -39.28
C SER A 191 0.95 19.22 -38.52
N ARG A 192 1.91 18.35 -38.23
CA ARG A 192 1.79 17.24 -37.32
C ARG A 192 2.80 17.44 -36.21
N MET A 193 2.35 17.38 -34.97
CA MET A 193 3.29 17.31 -33.86
C MET A 193 4.03 15.97 -33.95
N LEU A 194 5.36 16.03 -34.10
CA LEU A 194 6.20 14.87 -33.91
C LEU A 194 6.13 14.52 -32.43
N VAL A 195 5.89 13.23 -32.13
CA VAL A 195 5.59 12.69 -30.80
C VAL A 195 6.19 13.57 -29.69
N PRO A 196 5.38 14.30 -28.92
CA PRO A 196 5.91 15.09 -27.84
C PRO A 196 6.28 14.12 -26.70
N TYR A 197 7.49 14.22 -26.19
CA TYR A 197 7.72 13.97 -24.77
C TYR A 197 6.98 15.09 -24.05
N ASN A 198 5.68 14.91 -23.82
CA ASN A 198 5.02 15.64 -22.77
C ASN A 198 5.77 15.33 -21.48
N PRO A 199 6.29 16.32 -20.74
CA PRO A 199 6.89 16.08 -19.45
C PRO A 199 5.98 15.24 -18.55
N LEU A 200 4.65 15.42 -18.64
CA LEU A 200 3.69 14.66 -17.85
C LEU A 200 3.58 13.19 -18.28
N ASP A 201 3.53 12.88 -19.58
CA ASP A 201 3.49 11.49 -20.06
C ASP A 201 4.83 10.78 -19.77
N TYR A 202 5.95 11.50 -19.87
CA TYR A 202 7.26 10.99 -19.47
C TYR A 202 7.35 10.75 -17.96
N ILE A 203 6.85 11.68 -17.14
CA ILE A 203 6.77 11.53 -15.68
C ILE A 203 5.85 10.37 -15.32
N GLN A 204 4.72 10.20 -16.00
CA GLN A 204 3.79 9.09 -15.78
C GLN A 204 4.47 7.76 -16.11
N ALA A 205 5.09 7.62 -17.27
CA ALA A 205 5.82 6.42 -17.66
C ALA A 205 6.97 6.10 -16.68
N LEU A 206 7.74 7.11 -16.25
CA LEU A 206 8.78 6.96 -15.23
C LEU A 206 8.19 6.55 -13.87
N THR A 207 7.00 7.04 -13.52
CA THR A 207 6.33 6.68 -12.26
C THR A 207 5.86 5.23 -12.29
N GLU A 208 5.25 4.81 -13.40
CA GLU A 208 4.83 3.42 -13.62
C GLU A 208 6.04 2.47 -13.62
N GLU A 209 7.14 2.84 -14.27
CA GLU A 209 8.39 2.09 -14.26
C GLU A 209 9.01 2.03 -12.85
N LEU A 210 9.01 3.14 -12.13
CA LEU A 210 9.52 3.20 -10.75
C LEU A 210 8.68 2.33 -9.80
N ASP A 211 7.36 2.32 -9.96
CA ASP A 211 6.48 1.49 -9.14
C ASP A 211 6.65 0.00 -9.48
N ALA A 212 6.79 -0.36 -10.76
CA ALA A 212 7.13 -1.73 -11.17
C ALA A 212 8.49 -2.18 -10.62
N LEU A 213 9.50 -1.30 -10.65
CA LEU A 213 10.82 -1.54 -10.05
C LEU A 213 10.74 -1.72 -8.53
N ARG A 214 9.94 -0.92 -7.84
CA ARG A 214 9.73 -1.02 -6.39
C ARG A 214 9.08 -2.36 -6.01
N VAL A 215 8.06 -2.79 -6.76
CA VAL A 215 7.43 -4.11 -6.57
C VAL A 215 8.44 -5.22 -6.80
N SER A 216 9.16 -5.19 -7.93
CA SER A 216 10.18 -6.19 -8.26
C SER A 216 11.29 -6.25 -7.21
N LEU A 217 11.74 -5.09 -6.71
CA LEU A 217 12.71 -5.00 -5.63
C LEU A 217 12.16 -5.56 -4.33
N HIS A 218 10.90 -5.27 -4.00
CA HIS A 218 10.26 -5.81 -2.81
C HIS A 218 10.15 -7.34 -2.87
N GLU A 219 9.68 -7.90 -3.98
CA GLU A 219 9.59 -9.34 -4.20
C GLU A 219 10.97 -10.01 -4.10
N ALA A 220 11.99 -9.44 -4.75
CA ALA A 220 13.36 -9.91 -4.66
C ALA A 220 13.86 -9.89 -3.20
N ARG A 221 13.54 -8.85 -2.43
CA ARG A 221 13.90 -8.75 -1.01
C ARG A 221 13.15 -9.77 -0.14
N VAL A 222 11.87 -10.03 -0.41
CA VAL A 222 11.09 -11.06 0.32
C VAL A 222 11.67 -12.45 0.03
N ALA A 223 11.92 -12.77 -1.25
CA ALA A 223 12.47 -14.05 -1.69
C ALA A 223 13.89 -14.31 -1.16
N SER A 224 14.71 -13.26 -1.08
CA SER A 224 16.07 -13.34 -0.51
C SER A 224 16.12 -13.22 1.01
N GLY A 225 14.97 -13.03 1.68
CA GLY A 225 14.87 -12.93 3.13
C GLY A 225 15.23 -11.57 3.74
N PHE A 226 15.45 -10.53 2.94
CA PHE A 226 15.76 -9.15 3.38
C PHE A 226 14.53 -8.24 3.60
N ALA A 227 13.33 -8.81 3.52
CA ALA A 227 12.07 -8.17 3.87
C ALA A 227 11.22 -9.13 4.72
N GLU A 228 10.23 -8.57 5.42
CA GLU A 228 9.25 -9.34 6.18
C GLU A 228 8.48 -10.28 5.24
N MET A 229 8.15 -11.47 5.73
CA MET A 229 7.35 -12.44 5.00
C MET A 229 6.22 -12.92 5.89
N SER A 230 5.00 -12.81 5.40
CA SER A 230 3.81 -13.27 6.11
C SER A 230 3.09 -14.34 5.30
N GLY A 231 2.50 -15.31 6.00
CA GLY A 231 1.70 -16.35 5.37
C GLY A 231 1.36 -17.49 6.32
N PRO A 232 0.57 -18.47 5.88
CA PRO A 232 0.32 -19.67 6.66
C PRO A 232 1.65 -20.42 6.90
N GLY A 233 1.67 -21.22 7.96
CA GLY A 233 2.80 -22.10 8.23
C GLY A 233 2.75 -22.75 9.60
N VAL A 234 3.93 -23.08 10.15
CA VAL A 234 4.06 -23.82 11.42
C VAL A 234 4.97 -23.09 12.41
N LEU A 235 4.57 -23.14 13.68
CA LEU A 235 5.37 -22.75 14.84
C LEU A 235 5.80 -24.02 15.57
N ILE A 236 7.11 -24.19 15.74
CA ILE A 236 7.71 -25.33 16.41
C ILE A 236 8.43 -24.83 17.65
N LYS A 237 8.17 -25.46 18.80
CA LYS A 237 8.89 -25.24 20.05
C LYS A 237 9.63 -26.51 20.42
N LEU A 238 10.94 -26.42 20.52
CA LEU A 238 11.82 -27.53 20.84
C LEU A 238 12.39 -27.36 22.25
N TYR A 239 12.16 -28.36 23.10
CA TYR A 239 12.56 -28.41 24.50
C TYR A 239 13.58 -29.54 24.72
N ASP A 240 14.57 -29.30 25.57
CA ASP A 240 15.55 -30.31 25.98
C ASP A 240 14.85 -31.51 26.64
N ALA A 241 15.55 -32.64 26.76
CA ALA A 241 15.00 -33.81 27.43
C ALA A 241 14.75 -33.54 28.92
N GLN A 242 13.63 -34.05 29.46
CA GLN A 242 13.29 -33.84 30.88
C GLN A 242 14.32 -34.50 31.80
N ASN A 243 14.91 -33.73 32.71
CA ASN A 243 15.88 -34.17 33.74
C ASN A 243 17.18 -34.79 33.20
N GLY A 244 17.49 -34.57 31.92
CA GLY A 244 18.74 -35.02 31.32
C GLY A 244 19.90 -34.07 31.60
N PHE A 245 21.05 -34.62 31.99
CA PHE A 245 22.29 -33.87 32.22
C PHE A 245 23.41 -34.32 31.29
N GLU A 246 23.16 -35.34 30.46
CA GLU A 246 24.14 -35.78 29.47
C GLU A 246 24.13 -34.83 28.27
N THR A 247 25.26 -34.73 27.58
CA THR A 247 25.35 -33.96 26.32
C THR A 247 24.27 -34.40 25.32
N SER A 248 23.86 -35.66 25.41
CA SER A 248 22.86 -36.26 24.55
C SER A 248 21.44 -35.74 24.84
N ASP A 249 21.19 -35.16 26.01
CA ASP A 249 19.88 -34.68 26.45
C ASP A 249 19.62 -33.20 26.14
N ILE A 250 20.64 -32.50 25.59
CA ILE A 250 20.62 -31.08 25.30
C ILE A 250 20.50 -30.88 23.79
N ILE A 251 19.68 -29.93 23.38
CA ILE A 251 19.54 -29.59 21.95
C ILE A 251 20.85 -28.99 21.42
N HIS A 252 21.31 -29.50 20.28
CA HIS A 252 22.47 -28.98 19.56
C HIS A 252 22.08 -28.20 18.30
N ASP A 253 23.03 -27.44 17.77
CA ASP A 253 22.90 -26.75 16.49
C ASP A 253 22.58 -27.69 15.32
N SER A 254 23.09 -28.93 15.36
CA SER A 254 22.75 -29.98 14.39
C SER A 254 21.26 -30.29 14.37
N ASP A 255 20.63 -30.45 15.53
CA ASP A 255 19.22 -30.82 15.62
C ASP A 255 18.33 -29.71 15.04
N VAL A 256 18.66 -28.46 15.35
CA VAL A 256 17.98 -27.28 14.80
C VAL A 256 18.18 -27.20 13.29
N ARG A 257 19.41 -27.41 12.81
CA ARG A 257 19.72 -27.37 11.37
C ARG A 257 18.99 -28.47 10.60
N ASP A 258 18.87 -29.66 11.16
CA ASP A 258 18.18 -30.77 10.50
C ASP A 258 16.68 -30.48 10.37
N ILE A 259 16.03 -29.94 11.42
CA ILE A 259 14.63 -29.49 11.35
C ILE A 259 14.45 -28.40 10.28
N VAL A 260 15.34 -27.42 10.25
CA VAL A 260 15.32 -26.34 9.26
C VAL A 260 15.45 -26.89 7.83
N ASN A 261 16.35 -27.85 7.62
CA ASN A 261 16.56 -28.48 6.32
C ASN A 261 15.31 -29.24 5.88
N GLU A 262 14.67 -30.00 6.78
CA GLU A 262 13.41 -30.70 6.48
C GLU A 262 12.28 -29.73 6.13
N LEU A 263 12.17 -28.58 6.82
CA LEU A 263 11.21 -27.54 6.49
C LEU A 263 11.42 -26.99 5.07
N PHE A 264 12.67 -26.69 4.68
CA PHE A 264 12.96 -26.26 3.31
C PHE A 264 12.72 -27.36 2.29
N ALA A 265 13.06 -28.61 2.60
CA ALA A 265 12.78 -29.77 1.74
C ALA A 265 11.28 -29.99 1.54
N ALA A 266 10.46 -29.73 2.57
CA ALA A 266 9.01 -29.76 2.53
C ALA A 266 8.38 -28.53 1.84
N GLY A 267 9.18 -27.56 1.37
CA GLY A 267 8.71 -26.43 0.58
C GLY A 267 8.46 -25.14 1.38
N ALA A 268 9.07 -24.97 2.56
CA ALA A 268 9.01 -23.71 3.28
C ALA A 268 9.58 -22.55 2.43
N LYS A 269 8.83 -21.46 2.32
CA LYS A 269 9.23 -20.22 1.62
C LYS A 269 10.19 -19.37 2.45
N GLY A 270 10.17 -19.54 3.76
CA GLY A 270 11.06 -18.86 4.68
C GLY A 270 11.00 -19.50 6.06
N VAL A 271 12.10 -19.42 6.79
CA VAL A 271 12.24 -19.95 8.15
C VAL A 271 12.94 -18.92 9.03
N ALA A 272 12.50 -18.79 10.28
CA ALA A 272 13.18 -18.04 11.32
C ALA A 272 13.42 -18.93 12.54
N VAL A 273 14.58 -18.76 13.19
CA VAL A 273 14.95 -19.50 14.39
C VAL A 273 15.30 -18.49 15.48
N GLY A 274 14.63 -18.57 16.63
CA GLY A 274 14.80 -17.62 17.72
C GLY A 274 14.56 -16.17 17.29
N GLY A 275 13.60 -15.95 16.38
CA GLY A 275 13.31 -14.65 15.78
C GLY A 275 14.38 -14.13 14.81
N GLN A 276 15.32 -14.96 14.36
CA GLN A 276 16.30 -14.62 13.33
C GLN A 276 15.93 -15.29 12.00
N ARG A 277 15.66 -14.47 10.97
CA ARG A 277 15.36 -14.95 9.62
C ARG A 277 16.58 -15.66 9.01
N LEU A 278 16.37 -16.82 8.42
CA LEU A 278 17.41 -17.55 7.72
C LEU A 278 17.45 -17.17 6.24
N ILE A 279 18.68 -17.07 5.72
CA ILE A 279 19.00 -16.96 4.29
C ILE A 279 19.96 -18.09 3.90
N ALA A 280 20.27 -18.23 2.61
CA ALA A 280 21.11 -19.32 2.10
C ALA A 280 22.50 -19.44 2.77
N THR A 281 23.02 -18.34 3.30
CA THR A 281 24.34 -18.27 3.97
C THR A 281 24.23 -18.12 5.49
N SER A 282 23.05 -18.26 6.07
CA SER A 282 22.83 -18.12 7.51
C SER A 282 23.56 -19.20 8.32
N PRO A 283 24.41 -18.84 9.30
CA PRO A 283 25.01 -19.80 10.19
C PRO A 283 24.10 -20.10 11.38
N ILE A 284 23.90 -21.40 11.65
CA ILE A 284 23.41 -21.93 12.92
C ILE A 284 24.57 -22.70 13.55
N ARG A 285 25.03 -22.28 14.72
CA ARG A 285 26.18 -22.89 15.38
C ARG A 285 26.11 -22.83 16.90
N CYS A 286 26.66 -23.83 17.56
CA CYS A 286 26.95 -23.78 19.00
C CYS A 286 28.22 -22.94 19.25
N VAL A 287 28.17 -22.04 20.23
CA VAL A 287 29.32 -21.29 20.74
C VAL A 287 29.35 -21.46 22.26
N GLY A 288 30.14 -22.43 22.74
CA GLY A 288 30.07 -22.86 24.13
C GLY A 288 28.71 -23.54 24.42
N PRO A 289 28.01 -23.16 25.50
CA PRO A 289 26.73 -23.78 25.86
C PRO A 289 25.52 -23.16 25.14
N VAL A 290 25.71 -22.19 24.24
CA VAL A 290 24.62 -21.44 23.61
C VAL A 290 24.59 -21.62 22.10
N ILE A 291 23.39 -21.71 21.54
CA ILE A 291 23.18 -21.70 20.09
C ILE A 291 23.11 -20.26 19.59
N ARG A 292 23.78 -19.99 18.48
CA ARG A 292 23.73 -18.72 17.78
C ARG A 292 23.20 -18.91 16.37
N VAL A 293 22.30 -18.01 15.98
CA VAL A 293 21.75 -17.90 14.63
C VAL A 293 22.08 -16.51 14.10
N ASN A 294 22.73 -16.42 12.94
CA ASN A 294 23.22 -15.15 12.39
C ASN A 294 24.02 -14.34 13.43
N GLN A 295 24.92 -15.01 14.16
CA GLN A 295 25.76 -14.42 15.22
C GLN A 295 25.02 -13.95 16.48
N LYS A 296 23.69 -14.00 16.51
CA LYS A 296 22.88 -13.66 17.67
C LYS A 296 22.55 -14.89 18.49
N GLU A 297 22.71 -14.77 19.80
CA GLU A 297 22.30 -15.79 20.76
C GLU A 297 20.78 -15.89 20.78
N ILE A 298 20.27 -17.12 20.75
CA ILE A 298 18.84 -17.42 20.82
C ILE A 298 18.51 -18.08 22.15
N SER A 299 17.29 -17.88 22.63
CA SER A 299 16.79 -18.59 23.81
C SER A 299 16.76 -20.09 23.54
N ALA A 300 17.28 -20.86 24.50
CA ALA A 300 17.10 -22.30 24.56
C ALA A 300 15.91 -22.63 25.45
N ASN A 301 15.22 -23.72 25.14
CA ASN A 301 14.17 -24.33 25.98
C ASN A 301 12.98 -23.39 26.34
N PRO A 302 12.12 -23.02 25.37
CA PRO A 302 12.08 -23.57 24.02
C PRO A 302 12.94 -22.80 23.01
N ILE A 303 13.54 -23.55 22.09
CA ILE A 303 13.95 -23.00 20.80
C ILE A 303 12.71 -22.86 19.93
N ILE A 304 12.47 -21.64 19.47
CA ILE A 304 11.32 -21.29 18.63
C ILE A 304 11.77 -21.32 17.16
N ILE A 305 11.12 -22.16 16.35
CA ILE A 305 11.32 -22.21 14.90
C ILE A 305 9.98 -21.87 14.24
N GLU A 306 9.99 -20.88 13.36
CA GLU A 306 8.81 -20.41 12.63
C GLU A 306 9.06 -20.59 11.14
N ALA A 307 8.13 -21.19 10.42
CA ALA A 307 8.24 -21.41 8.99
C ALA A 307 6.97 -21.00 8.27
N VAL A 308 7.11 -20.34 7.12
CA VAL A 308 5.99 -19.96 6.23
C VAL A 308 5.95 -20.94 5.06
N GLY A 309 4.79 -21.56 4.82
CA GLY A 309 4.54 -22.56 3.79
C GLY A 309 3.18 -23.24 4.00
N GLU A 310 2.88 -24.28 3.23
CA GLU A 310 1.63 -25.02 3.39
C GLU A 310 1.66 -25.82 4.71
N PRO A 311 0.84 -25.49 5.73
CA PRO A 311 1.01 -26.03 7.08
C PRO A 311 0.98 -27.55 7.14
N GLU A 312 0.04 -28.18 6.43
CA GLU A 312 -0.13 -29.64 6.40
C GLU A 312 1.07 -30.36 5.78
N VAL A 313 1.69 -29.75 4.75
CA VAL A 313 2.88 -30.31 4.09
C VAL A 313 4.11 -30.16 4.97
N LEU A 314 4.25 -29.00 5.62
CA LEU A 314 5.35 -28.74 6.55
C LEU A 314 5.26 -29.65 7.78
N SER A 315 4.07 -29.85 8.35
CA SER A 315 3.87 -30.73 9.50
C SER A 315 4.15 -32.20 9.15
N SER A 316 3.64 -32.67 8.01
CA SER A 316 3.90 -34.03 7.52
C SER A 316 5.38 -34.28 7.20
N GLY A 317 6.07 -33.31 6.59
CA GLY A 317 7.49 -33.41 6.27
C GLY A 317 8.38 -33.57 7.51
N LEU A 318 7.92 -33.07 8.66
CA LEU A 318 8.64 -33.16 9.92
C LEU A 318 8.39 -34.46 10.71
N ASP A 319 7.46 -35.31 10.30
CA ASP A 319 7.07 -36.48 11.11
C ASP A 319 8.23 -37.44 11.37
N ILE A 320 9.11 -37.67 10.37
CA ILE A 320 10.25 -38.58 10.49
C ILE A 320 11.27 -38.05 11.48
N ILE A 321 11.66 -36.77 11.33
CA ILE A 321 12.65 -36.16 12.22
C ILE A 321 12.08 -35.95 13.63
N ARG A 322 10.80 -35.57 13.74
CA ARG A 322 10.10 -35.45 15.02
C ARG A 322 10.12 -36.78 15.76
N PHE A 323 9.74 -37.86 15.09
CA PHE A 323 9.78 -39.20 15.68
C PHE A 323 11.19 -39.58 16.14
N SER A 324 12.22 -39.29 15.34
CA SER A 324 13.62 -39.57 15.70
C SER A 324 14.04 -38.82 16.97
N LEU A 325 13.78 -37.52 17.04
CA LEU A 325 14.14 -36.65 18.16
C LEU A 325 13.34 -36.96 19.42
N GLU A 326 12.04 -37.23 19.31
CA GLU A 326 11.22 -37.58 20.47
C GLU A 326 11.59 -38.98 21.01
N PHE A 327 11.81 -39.96 20.13
CA PHE A 327 12.02 -41.35 20.54
C PHE A 327 13.47 -41.67 20.95
N HIS A 328 14.47 -41.19 20.21
CA HIS A 328 15.87 -41.52 20.48
C HIS A 328 16.56 -40.49 21.37
N ARG A 329 16.08 -39.23 21.35
CA ARG A 329 16.68 -38.12 22.10
C ARG A 329 15.84 -37.70 23.31
N ASN A 330 14.60 -38.20 23.46
CA ASN A 330 13.65 -37.81 24.51
C ASN A 330 13.36 -36.29 24.55
N PHE A 331 13.53 -35.59 23.42
CA PHE A 331 13.19 -34.18 23.32
C PHE A 331 11.67 -34.01 23.29
N ARG A 332 11.18 -32.88 23.81
CA ARG A 332 9.77 -32.52 23.67
C ARG A 332 9.64 -31.52 22.52
N ILE A 333 8.78 -31.84 21.56
CA ILE A 333 8.50 -30.98 20.41
C ILE A 333 7.02 -30.62 20.44
N GLU A 334 6.73 -29.33 20.40
CA GLU A 334 5.36 -28.83 20.17
C GLU A 334 5.29 -28.23 18.77
N LEU A 335 4.33 -28.70 17.97
CA LEU A 335 4.06 -28.17 16.64
C LEU A 335 2.65 -27.58 16.61
N GLU A 336 2.56 -26.32 16.21
CA GLU A 336 1.31 -25.59 16.05
C GLU A 336 1.20 -25.07 14.62
N GLU A 337 0.14 -25.47 13.90
CA GLU A 337 -0.20 -24.88 12.61
C GLU A 337 -0.85 -23.51 12.81
N LYS A 338 -0.44 -22.52 12.03
CA LYS A 338 -0.95 -21.15 12.11
C LYS A 338 -1.34 -20.63 10.73
N GLY A 339 -2.53 -20.04 10.63
CA GLY A 339 -3.01 -19.42 9.41
C GLY A 339 -2.23 -18.16 9.00
N ASN A 340 -1.48 -17.56 9.93
CA ASN A 340 -0.58 -16.45 9.63
C ASN A 340 0.61 -16.42 10.61
N ILE A 341 1.81 -16.49 10.05
CA ILE A 341 3.11 -16.32 10.72
C ILE A 341 3.80 -15.16 10.02
N VAL A 342 4.43 -14.27 10.80
CA VAL A 342 5.19 -13.13 10.29
C VAL A 342 6.66 -13.35 10.62
N LEU A 343 7.46 -13.58 9.59
CA LEU A 343 8.90 -13.72 9.72
C LEU A 343 9.57 -12.35 9.56
N PRO A 344 10.52 -12.01 10.45
CA PRO A 344 11.27 -10.75 10.35
C PRO A 344 12.17 -10.74 9.10
N PRO A 345 12.73 -9.57 8.72
CA PRO A 345 13.77 -9.50 7.71
C PRO A 345 15.11 -10.00 8.31
N TYR A 346 15.97 -10.54 7.46
CA TYR A 346 17.35 -10.89 7.80
C TYR A 346 18.11 -9.67 8.32
N ARG A 347 18.88 -9.89 9.38
CA ARG A 347 19.80 -8.91 9.96
C ARG A 347 21.11 -9.63 10.26
N SER A 348 22.22 -9.03 9.83
CA SER A 348 23.59 -9.55 9.98
C SER A 348 24.17 -9.34 11.36
#